data_AF-A0A942Z9T1-F1
#
_entry.id   AF-A0A942Z9T1-F1
#
_cell.length_a   1.000
_cell.length_b   1.000
_cell.length_c   1.000
_cell.angle_alpha   90.00
_cell.angle_beta   90.00
_cell.angle_gamma   90.00
#
_symmetry.space_group_name_H-M   'P 1'
#
loop_
_entity.id
_entity.type
_entity.pdbx_description
1 polymer ?
#
loop_
_entity_poly.entity_id
_entity_poly.type
_entity_poly.pdbx_seq_one_letter_code
_entity_poly.pdbx_strand_id
1 'polypeptide(L)'
;MLSDKEGLTYEENLKKVILDRLKLENTIVNLTENHKDSYNRGFYKYNRVGSLSFGLIASPLNLENGMAGAGGIRSSGEDMLSFLKAVIGNKDDFIALSKEAFFEIDEHESMGLGWIIDKNFIEDYTIIWHNGQTMGFSCFIGIVEDKNAGFFLLTNTSDIDFNSIAKEILSIMSND
;
A
#
# COMPACT_ATOMS: atom_id res chain seq x y z
N MET A 1 18.84 1.61 -11.87
CA MET A 1 17.73 1.80 -10.91
C MET A 1 17.61 3.28 -10.54
N LEU A 2 16.49 3.72 -9.93
CA LEU A 2 16.33 5.09 -9.40
C LEU A 2 17.50 5.50 -8.48
N SER A 3 18.05 4.55 -7.71
CA SER A 3 19.24 4.72 -6.87
C SER A 3 20.52 5.07 -7.64
N ASP A 4 20.65 4.66 -8.90
CA ASP A 4 21.92 4.71 -9.61
C ASP A 4 22.11 6.03 -10.37
N LYS A 5 21.06 6.84 -10.48
CA LYS A 5 21.05 8.03 -11.35
C LYS A 5 21.50 9.31 -10.64
N GLU A 6 21.39 9.37 -9.31
CA GLU A 6 21.73 10.57 -8.51
C GLU A 6 22.78 10.31 -7.41
N GLY A 7 23.31 9.09 -7.27
CA GLY A 7 24.25 8.74 -6.19
C GLY A 7 23.60 8.69 -4.79
N LEU A 8 22.26 8.78 -4.74
CA LEU A 8 21.45 8.65 -3.53
C LEU A 8 20.95 7.20 -3.38
N THR A 9 20.81 6.75 -2.15
CA THR A 9 20.15 5.48 -1.84
C THR A 9 18.66 5.52 -2.27
N TYR A 10 18.02 4.34 -2.32
CA TYR A 10 16.59 4.26 -2.61
C TYR A 10 15.75 5.05 -1.60
N GLU A 11 16.05 4.94 -0.30
CA GLU A 11 15.32 5.63 0.77
C GLU A 11 15.48 7.15 0.69
N GLU A 12 16.70 7.64 0.39
CA GLU A 12 16.95 9.07 0.19
C GLU A 12 16.18 9.62 -1.02
N ASN A 13 16.14 8.90 -2.14
CA ASN A 13 15.35 9.28 -3.31
C ASN A 13 13.86 9.27 -3.00
N LEU A 14 13.35 8.22 -2.34
CA LEU A 14 11.96 8.12 -1.94
C LEU A 14 11.56 9.30 -1.05
N LYS A 15 12.40 9.63 -0.06
CA LYS A 15 12.19 10.75 0.84
C LYS A 15 12.12 12.08 0.09
N LYS A 16 13.13 12.37 -0.73
CA LYS A 16 13.23 13.62 -1.50
C LYS A 16 12.10 13.81 -2.52
N VAL A 17 11.72 12.75 -3.23
CA VAL A 17 10.78 12.83 -4.35
C VAL A 17 9.33 12.75 -3.88
N ILE A 18 9.03 11.94 -2.86
CA ILE A 18 7.66 11.62 -2.46
C ILE A 18 7.40 12.05 -1.01
N LEU A 19 8.14 11.50 -0.04
CA LEU A 19 7.75 11.59 1.37
C LEU A 19 7.76 13.04 1.89
N ASP A 20 8.77 13.83 1.52
CA ASP A 20 8.86 15.24 1.96
C ASP A 20 7.75 16.11 1.34
N ARG A 21 7.37 15.82 0.09
CA ARG A 21 6.29 16.56 -0.60
C ARG A 21 4.93 16.27 0.01
N LEU A 22 4.71 15.02 0.39
CA LEU A 22 3.47 14.55 0.99
C LEU A 22 3.46 14.61 2.52
N LYS A 23 4.57 15.04 3.14
CA LYS A 23 4.78 15.13 4.59
C LYS A 23 4.53 13.79 5.31
N LEU A 24 5.08 12.72 4.76
CA LEU A 24 4.98 11.35 5.30
C LEU A 24 6.16 11.07 6.24
N GLU A 25 6.08 11.58 7.47
CA GLU A 25 7.19 11.60 8.42
C GLU A 25 7.48 10.24 9.08
N ASN A 26 6.51 9.33 9.07
CA ASN A 26 6.60 8.00 9.67
C ASN A 26 6.81 6.89 8.63
N THR A 27 7.06 7.26 7.38
CA THR A 27 7.26 6.33 6.27
C THR A 27 8.75 6.11 6.03
N ILE A 28 9.17 4.85 6.06
CA ILE A 28 10.59 4.45 6.05
C ILE A 28 10.81 3.18 5.22
N VAL A 29 12.05 2.94 4.81
CA VAL A 29 12.48 1.68 4.18
C VAL A 29 13.30 0.85 5.15
N ASN A 30 14.19 1.48 5.91
CA ASN A 30 15.09 0.77 6.81
C ASN A 30 14.62 0.90 8.26
N LEU A 31 14.47 -0.24 8.94
CA LEU A 31 14.23 -0.26 10.39
C LEU A 31 15.52 0.14 11.11
N THR A 32 15.50 1.31 11.74
CA THR A 32 16.57 1.75 12.65
C THR A 32 16.18 1.40 14.09
N GLU A 33 17.13 1.47 15.02
CA GLU A 33 16.87 1.24 16.45
C GLU A 33 15.71 2.11 16.99
N ASN A 34 15.57 3.34 16.46
CA ASN A 34 14.54 4.28 16.87
C ASN A 34 13.10 3.85 16.48
N HIS A 35 12.95 2.87 15.60
CA HIS A 35 11.66 2.40 15.10
C HIS A 35 11.27 1.02 15.67
N LYS A 36 12.13 0.41 16.50
CA LYS A 36 11.86 -0.94 17.03
C LYS A 36 10.62 -1.01 17.91
N ASP A 37 10.36 0.04 18.68
CA ASP A 37 9.22 0.08 19.60
C ASP A 37 7.89 0.39 18.89
N SER A 38 7.94 1.05 17.72
CA SER A 38 6.77 1.35 16.90
C SER A 38 6.48 0.29 15.84
N TYR A 39 7.42 -0.64 15.59
CA TYR A 39 7.23 -1.72 14.64
C TYR A 39 6.37 -2.85 15.23
N ASN A 40 5.18 -3.02 14.67
CA ASN A 40 4.29 -4.12 15.04
C ASN A 40 4.94 -5.47 14.76
N ARG A 41 4.59 -6.47 15.57
CA ARG A 41 4.97 -7.85 15.30
C ARG A 41 4.08 -8.43 14.20
N GLY A 42 4.68 -9.01 13.17
CA GLY A 42 3.98 -9.70 12.09
C GLY A 42 3.74 -11.18 12.39
N PHE A 43 2.66 -11.73 11.83
CA PHE A 43 2.26 -13.12 12.02
C PHE A 43 2.04 -13.83 10.68
N TYR A 44 2.80 -14.90 10.44
CA TYR A 44 2.65 -15.75 9.25
C TYR A 44 1.34 -16.54 9.28
N LYS A 45 0.90 -16.94 10.47
CA LYS A 45 -0.35 -17.67 10.70
C LYS A 45 -0.99 -17.21 11.99
N TYR A 46 -2.30 -17.05 11.99
CA TYR A 46 -3.06 -16.66 13.18
C TYR A 46 -4.28 -17.55 13.34
N ASN A 47 -4.47 -18.12 14.54
CA ASN A 47 -5.60 -18.98 14.84
C ASN A 47 -6.25 -18.55 16.16
N ARG A 48 -7.57 -18.56 16.17
CA ARG A 48 -8.36 -18.28 17.36
C ARG A 48 -9.21 -19.50 17.71
N VAL A 49 -9.12 -19.94 18.96
CA VAL A 49 -9.95 -21.03 19.51
C VAL A 49 -10.69 -20.48 20.74
N GLY A 50 -11.95 -20.11 20.55
CA GLY A 50 -12.74 -19.42 21.56
C GLY A 50 -12.14 -18.06 21.94
N SER A 51 -11.73 -17.91 23.21
CA SER A 51 -11.05 -16.71 23.71
C SER A 51 -9.52 -16.74 23.55
N LEU A 52 -8.94 -17.87 23.13
CA LEU A 52 -7.50 -18.02 22.97
C LEU A 52 -7.05 -17.66 21.55
N SER A 53 -5.94 -16.94 21.45
CA SER A 53 -5.31 -16.54 20.19
C SER A 53 -3.88 -17.07 20.13
N PHE A 54 -3.53 -17.72 19.03
CA PHE A 54 -2.21 -18.28 18.76
C PHE A 54 -1.69 -17.74 17.43
N GLY A 55 -0.48 -17.21 17.43
CA GLY A 55 0.16 -16.67 16.23
C GLY A 55 1.56 -17.24 16.03
N LEU A 56 1.87 -17.65 14.80
CA LEU A 56 3.24 -17.94 14.37
C LEU A 56 3.89 -16.63 13.95
N ILE A 57 4.91 -16.22 14.69
CA ILE A 57 5.60 -14.94 14.48
C ILE A 57 6.44 -15.01 13.20
N ALA A 58 6.32 -14.00 12.36
CA ALA A 58 7.20 -13.81 11.22
C ALA A 58 8.41 -12.94 11.62
N SER A 59 9.60 -13.30 11.15
CA SER A 59 10.78 -12.44 11.29
C SER A 59 10.58 -11.15 10.49
N PRO A 60 11.01 -9.99 11.02
CA PRO A 60 11.00 -8.75 10.26
C PRO A 60 11.77 -8.93 8.95
N LEU A 61 11.14 -8.61 7.83
CA LEU A 61 11.75 -8.72 6.52
C LEU A 61 12.43 -7.40 6.16
N ASN A 62 13.76 -7.36 6.18
CA ASN A 62 14.53 -6.24 5.65
C ASN A 62 14.87 -6.51 4.18
N LEU A 63 14.07 -5.95 3.27
CA LEU A 63 14.35 -5.98 1.84
C LEU A 63 15.38 -4.88 1.53
N GLU A 64 16.66 -5.26 1.54
CA GLU A 64 17.76 -4.36 1.19
C GLU A 64 17.99 -4.29 -0.34
N ASN A 65 18.79 -3.32 -0.78
CA ASN A 65 19.22 -3.13 -2.17
C ASN A 65 18.03 -2.97 -3.15
N GLY A 66 18.12 -3.57 -4.35
CA GLY A 66 17.15 -3.39 -5.44
C GLY A 66 15.74 -3.91 -5.16
N MET A 67 15.50 -4.57 -4.02
CA MET A 67 14.18 -5.11 -3.64
C MET A 67 13.39 -4.19 -2.72
N ALA A 68 14.02 -3.15 -2.17
CA ALA A 68 13.36 -2.22 -1.24
C ALA A 68 12.08 -1.60 -1.83
N GLY A 69 12.09 -1.27 -3.13
CA GLY A 69 10.93 -0.71 -3.80
C GLY A 69 9.79 -1.67 -4.07
N ALA A 70 10.00 -2.99 -3.94
CA ALA A 70 8.94 -3.99 -4.16
C ALA A 70 8.10 -4.26 -2.90
N GLY A 71 8.64 -4.01 -1.71
CA GLY A 71 7.92 -4.29 -0.45
C GLY A 71 8.64 -3.90 0.83
N GLY A 72 9.70 -3.08 0.73
CA GLY A 72 10.51 -2.65 1.88
C GLY A 72 9.96 -1.41 2.58
N ILE A 73 8.98 -0.72 1.98
CA ILE A 73 8.37 0.47 2.56
C ILE A 73 7.45 0.09 3.72
N ARG A 74 7.59 0.81 4.84
CA ARG A 74 6.73 0.73 6.03
C ARG A 74 6.17 2.11 6.28
N SER A 75 4.92 2.18 6.71
CA SER A 75 4.23 3.44 6.97
C SER A 75 3.29 3.28 8.18
N SER A 76 2.83 4.41 8.71
CA SER A 76 1.83 4.48 9.77
C SER A 76 0.42 4.66 9.18
N GLY A 77 -0.62 4.45 10.00
CA GLY A 77 -1.99 4.77 9.57
C GLY A 77 -2.18 6.27 9.29
N GLU A 78 -1.47 7.14 9.98
CA GLU A 78 -1.51 8.60 9.79
C GLU A 78 -0.92 9.02 8.44
N ASP A 79 0.26 8.49 8.11
CA ASP A 79 0.91 8.71 6.83
C ASP A 79 0.10 8.11 5.68
N MET A 80 -0.44 6.89 5.85
CA MET A 80 -1.29 6.27 4.83
C MET A 80 -2.59 7.05 4.60
N LEU A 81 -3.16 7.67 5.62
CA LEU A 81 -4.31 8.56 5.46
C LEU A 81 -3.93 9.84 4.68
N SER A 82 -2.76 10.41 4.97
CA SER A 82 -2.23 11.57 4.24
C SER A 82 -1.94 11.23 2.77
N PHE A 83 -1.35 10.05 2.53
CA PHE A 83 -1.10 9.52 1.19
C PHE A 83 -2.41 9.28 0.44
N LEU A 84 -3.40 8.64 1.05
CA LEU A 84 -4.71 8.41 0.44
C LEU A 84 -5.40 9.72 0.04
N LYS A 85 -5.40 10.73 0.93
CA LYS A 85 -5.94 12.06 0.62
C LYS A 85 -5.22 12.71 -0.56
N ALA A 86 -3.90 12.55 -0.65
CA ALA A 86 -3.14 13.04 -1.78
C ALA A 86 -3.51 12.30 -3.08
N VAL A 87 -3.59 10.97 -3.06
CA VAL A 87 -3.94 10.17 -4.24
C VAL A 87 -5.35 10.47 -4.76
N ILE A 88 -6.29 10.76 -3.86
CA ILE A 88 -7.66 11.16 -4.19
C ILE A 88 -7.72 12.60 -4.70
N GLY A 89 -7.21 13.57 -3.93
CA GLY A 89 -7.52 14.99 -4.13
C GLY A 89 -6.39 15.85 -4.71
N ASN A 90 -5.16 15.34 -4.78
CA ASN A 90 -4.02 16.12 -5.23
C ASN A 90 -3.82 16.02 -6.74
N LYS A 91 -3.63 17.18 -7.38
CA LYS A 91 -3.35 17.32 -8.81
C LYS A 91 -1.86 17.39 -9.12
N ASP A 92 -0.99 17.09 -8.15
CA ASP A 92 0.44 16.96 -8.41
C ASP A 92 0.68 16.00 -9.58
N ASP A 93 1.47 16.46 -10.56
CA ASP A 93 1.68 15.76 -11.82
C ASP A 93 2.15 14.32 -11.62
N PHE A 94 2.95 14.05 -10.58
CA PHE A 94 3.46 12.71 -10.31
C PHE A 94 2.38 11.74 -9.80
N ILE A 95 1.37 12.23 -9.09
CA ILE A 95 0.25 11.40 -8.63
C ILE A 95 -0.67 11.09 -9.80
N ALA A 96 -0.99 12.10 -10.61
CA ALA A 96 -1.77 11.92 -11.84
C ALA A 96 -1.06 10.93 -12.79
N LEU A 97 0.23 11.15 -13.04
CA LEU A 97 1.06 10.25 -13.84
C LEU A 97 1.07 8.82 -13.27
N SER A 98 1.12 8.64 -11.95
CA SER A 98 1.16 7.29 -11.38
C SER A 98 -0.08 6.45 -11.70
N LYS A 99 -1.23 7.10 -11.92
CA LYS A 99 -2.52 6.48 -12.19
C LYS A 99 -2.87 6.38 -13.67
N GLU A 100 -2.03 6.91 -14.56
CA GLU A 100 -2.25 6.78 -16.01
C GLU A 100 -2.08 5.32 -16.45
N ALA A 101 -2.95 4.84 -17.34
CA ALA A 101 -2.86 3.49 -17.88
C ALA A 101 -1.69 3.38 -18.87
N PHE A 102 -0.61 2.73 -18.44
CA PHE A 102 0.58 2.50 -19.28
C PHE A 102 0.60 1.15 -19.99
N PHE A 103 -0.11 0.18 -19.44
CA PHE A 103 -0.16 -1.17 -19.99
C PHE A 103 -1.56 -1.75 -19.82
N GLU A 104 -2.21 -2.10 -20.92
CA GLU A 104 -3.51 -2.77 -20.92
C GLU A 104 -3.31 -4.27 -20.75
N ILE A 105 -3.95 -4.86 -19.75
CA ILE A 105 -3.97 -6.32 -19.54
C ILE A 105 -5.10 -6.91 -20.38
N ASP A 106 -6.30 -6.32 -20.26
CA ASP A 106 -7.47 -6.59 -21.08
C ASP A 106 -8.42 -5.38 -21.11
N GLU A 107 -9.64 -5.55 -21.64
CA GLU A 107 -10.63 -4.48 -21.78
C GLU A 107 -11.11 -3.88 -20.44
N HIS A 108 -10.92 -4.61 -19.35
CA HIS A 108 -11.36 -4.29 -17.99
C HIS A 108 -10.22 -3.94 -17.04
N GLU A 109 -9.00 -4.44 -17.27
CA GLU A 109 -7.85 -4.24 -16.39
C GLU A 109 -6.65 -3.61 -17.11
N SER A 110 -6.08 -2.59 -16.49
CA SER A 110 -4.84 -1.92 -16.92
C SER A 110 -3.89 -1.68 -15.74
N MET A 111 -2.62 -1.44 -16.05
CA MET A 111 -1.59 -1.11 -15.07
C MET A 111 -1.15 0.34 -15.21
N GLY A 112 -1.18 1.05 -14.08
CA GLY A 112 -0.44 2.29 -13.88
C GLY A 112 0.96 2.05 -13.31
N LEU A 113 1.61 3.11 -12.83
CA LEU A 113 2.92 2.99 -12.17
C LEU A 113 2.74 2.51 -10.72
N GLY A 114 2.65 1.20 -10.55
CA GLY A 114 2.42 0.56 -9.25
C GLY A 114 0.95 0.55 -8.82
N TRP A 115 0.03 0.69 -9.78
CA TRP A 115 -1.41 0.65 -9.56
C TRP A 115 -2.06 -0.33 -10.54
N ILE A 116 -3.08 -1.02 -10.07
CA ILE A 116 -4.04 -1.79 -10.88
C ILE A 116 -5.25 -0.88 -11.10
N ILE A 117 -5.68 -0.74 -12.34
CA ILE A 117 -6.85 0.04 -12.75
C ILE A 117 -7.87 -0.97 -13.25
N ASP A 118 -8.91 -1.21 -12.46
CA ASP A 118 -9.86 -2.30 -12.67
C ASP A 118 -11.29 -1.74 -12.78
N LYS A 119 -11.91 -1.94 -13.95
CA LYS A 119 -13.28 -1.50 -14.27
C LYS A 119 -14.36 -2.50 -13.85
N ASN A 120 -13.97 -3.68 -13.39
CA ASN A 120 -14.87 -4.78 -13.02
C ASN A 120 -14.75 -5.17 -11.53
N PHE A 121 -13.87 -4.52 -10.76
CA PHE A 121 -13.71 -4.82 -9.34
C PHE A 121 -15.01 -4.59 -8.57
N ILE A 122 -15.70 -3.47 -8.86
CA ILE A 122 -17.07 -3.16 -8.46
C ILE A 122 -17.84 -2.77 -9.73
N GLU A 123 -19.05 -3.32 -9.89
CA GLU A 123 -19.92 -2.99 -11.01
C GLU A 123 -20.14 -1.48 -11.14
N ASP A 124 -20.08 -0.95 -12.37
CA ASP A 124 -20.21 0.47 -12.72
C ASP A 124 -19.11 1.43 -12.22
N TYR A 125 -18.05 0.94 -11.57
CA TYR A 125 -16.99 1.79 -11.03
C TYR A 125 -15.58 1.35 -11.44
N THR A 126 -14.77 2.32 -11.86
CA THR A 126 -13.32 2.13 -11.98
C THR A 126 -12.67 2.24 -10.61
N ILE A 127 -12.02 1.16 -10.19
CA ILE A 127 -11.25 1.08 -8.95
C ILE A 127 -9.75 1.13 -9.29
N ILE A 128 -9.03 2.07 -8.70
CA ILE A 128 -7.56 2.13 -8.76
C ILE A 128 -7.03 1.60 -7.43
N TRP A 129 -6.33 0.48 -7.45
CA TRP A 129 -5.95 -0.23 -6.24
C TRP A 129 -4.60 -0.93 -6.35
N HIS A 130 -4.05 -1.28 -5.19
CA HIS A 130 -2.92 -2.19 -5.09
C HIS A 130 -2.94 -2.87 -3.72
N ASN A 131 -2.54 -4.14 -3.67
CA ASN A 131 -2.33 -4.88 -2.44
C ASN A 131 -0.84 -5.14 -2.19
N GLY A 132 -0.49 -5.46 -0.96
CA GLY A 132 0.88 -5.78 -0.60
C GLY A 132 0.91 -6.92 0.38
N GLN A 133 1.92 -7.79 0.26
CA GLN A 133 2.13 -8.87 1.20
C GLN A 133 3.61 -9.11 1.44
N THR A 134 3.97 -9.25 2.71
CA THR A 134 5.26 -9.78 3.18
C THR A 134 5.00 -10.94 4.14
N MET A 135 6.05 -11.53 4.69
CA MET A 135 5.97 -12.79 5.45
C MET A 135 5.08 -12.76 6.72
N GLY A 136 4.65 -11.58 7.19
CA GLY A 136 3.74 -11.46 8.33
C GLY A 136 2.86 -10.22 8.31
N PHE A 137 2.70 -9.59 7.17
CA PHE A 137 1.87 -8.40 6.98
C PHE A 137 1.24 -8.46 5.62
N SER A 138 0.00 -8.03 5.55
CA SER A 138 -0.69 -7.80 4.30
C SER A 138 -1.46 -6.48 4.38
N CYS A 139 -1.57 -5.80 3.24
CA CYS A 139 -2.22 -4.50 3.12
C CYS A 139 -2.97 -4.35 1.81
N PHE A 140 -3.86 -3.37 1.78
CA PHE A 140 -4.62 -2.96 0.61
C PHE A 140 -4.82 -1.46 0.63
N ILE A 141 -4.83 -0.83 -0.54
CA ILE A 141 -5.32 0.53 -0.76
C ILE A 141 -6.12 0.56 -2.05
N GLY A 142 -7.27 1.24 -2.03
CA GLY A 142 -8.13 1.38 -3.20
C GLY A 142 -8.88 2.70 -3.19
N ILE A 143 -9.05 3.29 -4.37
CA ILE A 143 -9.83 4.50 -4.61
C ILE A 143 -10.90 4.24 -5.68
N VAL A 144 -12.06 4.85 -5.51
CA VAL A 144 -13.14 4.91 -6.49
C VAL A 144 -12.96 6.22 -7.25
N GLU A 145 -12.54 6.14 -8.51
CA GLU A 145 -12.06 7.30 -9.27
C GLU A 145 -13.09 8.44 -9.33
N ASP A 146 -14.35 8.12 -9.60
CA ASP A 146 -15.41 9.12 -9.80
C ASP A 146 -16.00 9.69 -8.50
N LYS A 147 -15.77 9.05 -7.35
CA LYS A 147 -16.38 9.42 -6.07
C LYS A 147 -15.49 10.27 -5.18
N ASN A 148 -14.23 10.50 -5.55
CA ASN A 148 -13.20 11.07 -4.67
C ASN A 148 -13.15 10.37 -3.30
N ALA A 149 -13.31 9.05 -3.31
CA ALA A 149 -13.41 8.24 -2.11
C ALA A 149 -12.45 7.06 -2.21
N GLY A 150 -12.00 6.57 -1.07
CA GLY A 150 -11.13 5.41 -0.99
C GLY A 150 -10.82 5.04 0.44
N PHE A 151 -10.14 3.92 0.60
CA PHE A 151 -9.72 3.42 1.90
C PHE A 151 -8.41 2.66 1.77
N PHE A 152 -7.79 2.40 2.92
CA PHE A 152 -6.68 1.46 3.03
C PHE A 152 -6.92 0.56 4.23
N LEU A 153 -6.29 -0.61 4.21
CA LEU A 153 -6.31 -1.57 5.31
C LEU A 153 -4.89 -2.09 5.54
N LEU A 154 -4.45 -2.05 6.80
CA LEU A 154 -3.15 -2.54 7.25
C LEU A 154 -3.39 -3.67 8.24
N THR A 155 -2.73 -4.81 8.04
CA THR A 155 -2.79 -5.92 8.98
C THR A 155 -1.40 -6.43 9.31
N ASN A 156 -1.22 -6.87 10.55
CA ASN A 156 -0.01 -7.52 11.01
C ASN A 156 -0.07 -9.05 10.87
N THR A 157 -0.80 -9.54 9.86
CA THR A 157 -0.78 -10.94 9.48
C THR A 157 -0.80 -11.09 7.96
N SER A 158 -0.16 -12.13 7.45
CA SER A 158 -0.27 -12.52 6.04
C SER A 158 -1.38 -13.55 5.77
N ASP A 159 -2.11 -13.96 6.81
CA ASP A 159 -3.13 -15.02 6.78
C ASP A 159 -4.54 -14.41 6.72
N ILE A 160 -4.82 -13.66 5.66
CA ILE A 160 -6.08 -12.93 5.48
C ILE A 160 -6.43 -12.80 3.99
N ASP A 161 -7.71 -12.96 3.67
CA ASP A 161 -8.25 -12.71 2.34
C ASP A 161 -8.72 -11.25 2.20
N PHE A 162 -7.82 -10.40 1.69
CA PHE A 162 -8.12 -8.99 1.45
C PHE A 162 -9.14 -8.77 0.35
N ASN A 163 -9.22 -9.64 -0.64
CA ASN A 163 -10.06 -9.41 -1.81
C ASN A 163 -11.53 -9.41 -1.41
N SER A 164 -11.94 -10.34 -0.53
CA SER A 164 -13.30 -10.37 0.00
C SER A 164 -13.63 -9.12 0.83
N ILE A 165 -12.72 -8.70 1.72
CA ILE A 165 -12.94 -7.55 2.61
C ILE A 165 -12.98 -6.25 1.81
N ALA A 166 -12.05 -6.08 0.86
CA ALA A 166 -11.96 -4.89 0.04
C ALA A 166 -13.20 -4.72 -0.84
N LYS A 167 -13.69 -5.81 -1.44
CA LYS A 167 -14.94 -5.80 -2.23
C LYS A 167 -16.14 -5.38 -1.39
N GLU A 168 -16.27 -5.88 -0.16
CA GLU A 168 -17.37 -5.51 0.72
C GLU A 168 -17.33 -4.01 1.09
N ILE A 169 -16.16 -3.51 1.49
CA ILE A 169 -15.98 -2.10 1.85
C ILE A 169 -16.24 -1.18 0.64
N LEU A 170 -15.66 -1.49 -0.52
CA LEU A 170 -15.85 -0.68 -1.72
C LEU A 170 -17.30 -0.70 -2.19
N SER A 171 -17.98 -1.84 -2.09
CA SER A 171 -19.41 -1.93 -2.41
C SER A 171 -20.24 -1.01 -1.53
N ILE A 172 -19.96 -0.91 -0.22
CA ILE A 172 -20.64 0.04 0.67
C ILE A 172 -20.36 1.48 0.23
N MET A 173 -19.10 1.82 -0.02
CA MET A 173 -18.69 3.18 -0.41
C MET A 173 -19.24 3.62 -1.77
N SER A 174 -19.47 2.69 -2.69
CA SER A 174 -20.03 2.95 -4.01
C SER A 174 -21.55 3.18 -4.00
N ASN A 175 -22.26 2.67 -2.98
CA ASN A 175 -23.71 2.79 -2.86
C ASN A 175 -24.17 4.05 -2.09
N ASP A 176 -23.24 4.77 -1.46
CA ASP A 176 -23.45 6.08 -0.83
C ASP A 176 -23.25 7.24 -1.84
#